data_AF-A0A6G7IVF9-F1
#
_entry.id   AF-A0A6G7IVF9-F1
#
_cell.length_a   1.000
_cell.length_b   1.000
_cell.length_c   1.000
_cell.angle_alpha   90.00
_cell.angle_beta   90.00
_cell.angle_gamma   90.00
#
_symmetry.space_group_name_H-M   'P 1'
#
loop_
_entity.id
_entity.type
_entity.pdbx_description
1 polymer ?
#
loop_
_entity_poly.entity_id
_entity_poly.type
_entity_poly.pdbx_seq_one_letter_code
_entity_poly.pdbx_strand_id
1 'polypeptide(L)' 'MHLIIYACIIFMYYNKKKGGFSMRDLKTYLSVAPVLSTLWFGALAGLLIEINRFFPDALTFPFFSF' A
#
# COMPACT_ATOMS: atom_id res chain seq x y z
N MET A 1 3.11 -9.25 27.09
CA MET A 1 2.04 -10.26 26.91
C MET A 1 0.71 -9.80 27.49
N HIS A 2 0.58 -9.57 28.81
CA HIS A 2 -0.70 -9.24 29.45
C HIS A 2 -1.29 -7.87 29.04
N LEU A 3 -0.46 -6.83 28.92
CA LEU A 3 -0.92 -5.47 28.57
C LEU A 3 -1.48 -5.36 27.13
N ILE A 4 -0.84 -6.06 26.19
CA ILE A 4 -1.27 -6.12 24.78
C ILE A 4 -2.63 -6.83 24.65
N ILE A 5 -2.84 -7.88 25.43
CA ILE A 5 -4.11 -8.62 25.46
C ILE A 5 -5.23 -7.72 26.01
N TYR A 6 -5.00 -6.99 27.11
CA TYR A 6 -6.00 -6.05 27.64
C TYR A 6 -6.33 -4.92 26.66
N ALA A 7 -5.31 -4.33 26.02
CA ALA A 7 -5.52 -3.29 25.01
C ALA A 7 -6.32 -3.82 23.81
N CYS A 8 -6.04 -5.05 23.38
CA CYS A 8 -6.76 -5.70 22.28
C CYS A 8 -8.23 -5.99 22.62
N ILE A 9 -8.50 -6.51 23.83
CA ILE A 9 -9.87 -6.75 24.32
C ILE A 9 -10.68 -5.45 24.39
N ILE A 10 -10.08 -4.39 24.95
CA ILE A 10 -10.68 -3.05 25.02
C ILE A 10 -10.98 -2.54 23.60
N PHE A 11 -10.02 -2.62 22.68
CA PHE A 11 -10.21 -2.20 21.30
C PHE A 11 -11.36 -2.96 20.63
N MET A 12 -11.43 -4.29 20.77
CA MET A 12 -12.53 -5.09 20.22
C MET A 12 -13.89 -4.70 20.81
N TYR A 13 -13.97 -4.46 22.12
CA TYR A 13 -15.19 -4.01 22.79
C TYR A 13 -15.66 -2.65 22.24
N TYR A 14 -14.75 -1.69 22.08
CA TYR A 14 -15.06 -0.38 21.49
C TYR A 14 -15.49 -0.48 20.02
N ASN A 15 -14.85 -1.33 19.22
CA ASN A 15 -15.23 -1.53 17.81
C ASN A 15 -16.61 -2.18 17.67
N LYS A 16 -17.01 -3.09 18.58
CA LYS A 16 -18.35 -3.72 18.57
C LYS A 16 -19.50 -2.72 18.79
N LYS A 17 -19.23 -1.60 19.47
CA LYS A 17 -20.21 -0.51 19.73
C LYS A 17 -20.33 0.48 18.56
N LYS A 18 -19.28 0.64 17.74
CA LYS A 18 -19.30 1.47 16.54
C LYS A 18 -19.92 0.67 15.40
N GLY A 19 -21.24 0.75 15.24
CA GLY A 19 -21.95 0.06 14.15
C GLY A 19 -21.45 0.47 12.76
N GLY A 20 -21.56 -0.49 11.82
CA GLY A 20 -21.59 -0.33 10.35
C GLY A 20 -20.39 0.35 9.68
N PHE A 21 -19.64 -0.39 8.87
CA PHE A 21 -18.58 0.13 8.00
C PHE A 21 -19.14 1.13 6.97
N SER A 22 -18.57 2.33 6.89
CA SER A 22 -18.91 3.39 5.94
C SER A 22 -17.90 3.46 4.78
N MET A 23 -18.26 4.06 3.65
CA MET A 23 -17.33 4.28 2.53
C MET A 23 -16.08 5.10 2.93
N ARG A 24 -16.19 5.93 3.96
CA ARG A 24 -15.07 6.71 4.52
C ARG A 24 -14.03 5.83 5.21
N ASP A 25 -14.45 4.72 5.81
CA ASP A 25 -13.56 3.78 6.49
C ASP A 25 -12.71 3.00 5.49
N LEU A 26 -13.27 2.67 4.32
CA LEU A 26 -12.51 2.07 3.21
C LEU A 26 -11.41 3.01 2.73
N LYS A 27 -11.74 4.29 2.51
CA LYS A 27 -10.77 5.29 2.06
C LYS A 27 -9.67 5.52 3.10
N THR A 28 -10.03 5.48 4.37
CA THR A 28 -9.08 5.57 5.49
C THR A 28 -8.16 4.35 5.53
N TYR A 29 -8.72 3.15 5.39
CA TYR A 29 -7.95 1.90 5.32
C TYR A 29 -6.98 1.87 4.14
N LEU A 30 -7.42 2.31 2.95
CA LEU A 30 -6.57 2.42 1.77
C LEU A 30 -5.48 3.50 1.91
N SER A 31 -5.70 4.51 2.75
CA SER A 31 -4.71 5.57 3.02
C SER A 31 -3.70 5.19 4.10
N VAL A 32 -3.83 4.01 4.72
CA VAL A 32 -2.87 3.52 5.71
C VAL A 32 -1.52 3.28 5.03
N ALA A 33 -0.44 3.75 5.65
CA ALA A 33 0.91 3.79 5.06
C ALA A 33 1.34 2.49 4.34
N PRO A 34 1.23 1.29 4.93
CA PRO A 34 1.54 0.03 4.23
C PRO A 34 0.61 -0.32 3.06
N VAL A 35 -0.67 0.03 3.12
CA VAL A 35 -1.64 -0.28 2.05
C VAL A 35 -1.40 0.62 0.84
N LEU A 36 -1.20 1.91 1.09
CA LEU A 36 -0.91 2.87 0.02
C LEU A 36 0.47 2.59 -0.61
N SER A 37 1.48 2.25 0.20
CA SER A 37 2.82 1.96 -0.32
C SER A 37 2.84 0.70 -1.19
N THR A 38 2.14 -0.37 -0.80
CA THR A 38 2.06 -1.59 -1.62
C THR A 38 1.36 -1.35 -2.95
N LEU A 39 0.29 -0.55 -2.97
CA LEU A 39 -0.39 -0.17 -4.20
C LEU A 39 0.54 0.66 -5.12
N TRP A 40 1.27 1.62 -4.55
CA TRP A 40 2.19 2.48 -5.28
C TRP A 40 3.40 1.69 -5.83
N PHE A 41 4.06 0.90 -4.99
CA PHE A 41 5.18 0.06 -5.41
C PHE A 41 4.74 -1.03 -6.38
N GLY A 42 3.53 -1.57 -6.25
CA GLY A 42 2.97 -2.51 -7.22
C GLY A 42 2.79 -1.88 -8.60
N ALA A 43 2.22 -0.68 -8.66
CA ALA A 43 2.09 0.07 -9.90
C ALA A 43 3.45 0.45 -10.51
N LEU A 44 4.39 0.95 -9.68
CA LEU A 44 5.75 1.26 -10.10
C LEU A 44 6.49 0.03 -10.62
N ALA A 45 6.39 -1.11 -9.93
CA ALA A 45 7.04 -2.34 -10.34
C ALA A 45 6.48 -2.83 -11.68
N GLY A 46 5.14 -2.83 -11.85
CA GLY A 46 4.52 -3.17 -13.12
C GLY A 46 4.99 -2.29 -14.27
N LEU A 47 5.07 -0.97 -14.04
CA LEU A 47 5.60 -0.01 -15.01
C LEU A 47 7.07 -0.29 -15.36
N LEU A 48 7.94 -0.48 -14.36
CA LEU A 48 9.36 -0.75 -14.58
C LEU A 48 9.60 -2.07 -15.33
N ILE A 49 8.83 -3.11 -15.01
CA ILE A 49 8.90 -4.40 -15.69
C ILE A 49 8.51 -4.24 -17.17
N GLU A 50 7.46 -3.47 -17.44
CA GLU A 50 6.99 -3.23 -18.79
C GLU A 50 7.99 -2.39 -19.60
N ILE A 51 8.60 -1.36 -18.99
CA ILE A 51 9.67 -0.57 -19.61
C ILE A 51 10.86 -1.47 -19.98
N ASN A 52 11.32 -2.32 -19.06
CA ASN A 52 12.41 -3.26 -19.33
C ASN A 52 12.00 -4.40 -20.28
N ARG A 53 10.70 -4.68 -20.47
CA ARG A 53 10.22 -5.60 -21.51
C ARG A 53 10.32 -4.99 -22.90
N PHE A 54 9.97 -3.72 -23.04
CA PHE A 54 10.05 -3.00 -24.32
C PHE A 54 11.47 -2.58 -24.70
N PHE A 55 12.31 -2.26 -23.71
CA PHE A 55 13.71 -1.88 -23.88
C PHE A 55 14.59 -2.77 -22.99
N PRO A 56 14.80 -4.04 -23.37
CA PRO A 56 15.54 -5.00 -22.54
C PRO A 56 17.01 -4.62 -22.33
N ASP A 57 17.60 -3.93 -23.30
CA ASP A 57 19.02 -3.59 -23.33
C ASP A 57 19.23 -2.07 -23.35
N ALA A 58 18.87 -1.43 -22.23
CA ALA A 58 19.03 0.01 -22.02
C ALA A 58 20.31 0.35 -21.23
N LEU A 59 21.50 0.01 -21.79
CA LEU A 59 22.79 0.28 -21.14
C LEU A 59 23.16 1.77 -21.13
N THR A 60 22.68 2.52 -22.11
CA THR A 60 22.89 3.96 -22.25
C THR A 60 21.57 4.63 -22.62
N PHE A 61 21.41 5.91 -22.31
CA PHE A 61 20.25 6.69 -22.72
C PHE A 61 20.51 7.28 -24.12
N PRO A 62 19.95 6.72 -25.20
CA PRO A 62 20.30 7.13 -26.56
C PRO A 62 19.87 8.57 -26.89
N PHE A 63 18.96 9.15 -26.10
CA PHE A 63 18.51 10.54 -26.24
C PHE A 63 19.56 11.60 -25.89
N PHE A 64 20.63 11.22 -25.18
CA PHE A 64 21.72 12.14 -24.77
C PHE A 64 23.07 11.82 -25.42
N SER A 65 23.12 10.88 -26.37
CA SER A 65 24.34 10.60 -27.14
C SER A 65 24.52 11.70 -28.18
N PHE A 66 25.45 12.63 -27.91
CA PHE A 66 25.90 13.67 -28.85
C PHE A 66 26.85 13.09 -29.91
#